data_AF-A0A496S1S5-F1
#
_entry.id   AF-A0A496S1S5-F1
#
_cell.length_a   1.000
_cell.length_b   1.000
_cell.length_c   1.000
_cell.angle_alpha   90.00
_cell.angle_beta   90.00
_cell.angle_gamma   90.00
#
_symmetry.space_group_name_H-M   'P 1'
#
loop_
_entity.id
_entity.type
_entity.pdbx_description
1 polymer ?
#
loop_
_entity_poly.entity_id
_entity_poly.type
_entity_poly.pdbx_seq_one_letter_code
_entity_poly.pdbx_strand_id
1 'polypeptide(L)'
;MKIGGFQKFSLIDYPGKISCIIFTQGCNFRCPWCHNLELVYPEFFTTPLEEEAIFELLKRRKGRLEAVVITGGEPTLQSDLSEFIEKIK
;
A
#
# COMPACT_ATOMS: atom_id res chain seq x y z
N MET A 1 -0.13 -10.04 2.11
CA MET A 1 -0.23 -8.71 2.74
C MET A 1 -1.68 -8.35 2.97
N LYS A 2 -2.02 -7.75 4.12
CA LYS A 2 -3.34 -7.14 4.36
C LYS A 2 -3.37 -5.74 3.78
N ILE A 3 -3.91 -5.60 2.58
CA ILE A 3 -3.93 -4.34 1.82
C ILE A 3 -5.32 -3.71 1.94
N GLY A 4 -5.40 -2.54 2.57
CA GLY A 4 -6.66 -1.81 2.79
C GLY A 4 -7.06 -0.89 1.64
N GLY A 5 -6.13 -0.59 0.75
CA GLY A 5 -6.39 0.27 -0.40
C GLY A 5 -5.17 0.47 -1.27
N PHE A 6 -5.37 1.15 -2.40
CA PHE A 6 -4.26 1.55 -3.26
C PHE A 6 -4.64 2.83 -4.02
N GLN A 7 -3.64 3.69 -4.21
CA GLN A 7 -3.75 4.83 -5.11
C GLN A 7 -3.02 4.51 -6.41
N LYS A 8 -3.82 4.43 -7.48
CA LYS A 8 -3.40 4.06 -8.83
C LYS A 8 -2.25 4.88 -9.40
N PHE A 9 -2.08 6.11 -8.92
CA PHE A 9 -1.16 7.09 -9.49
C PHE A 9 -0.89 8.19 -8.46
N SER A 10 0.38 8.52 -8.24
CA SER A 10 0.83 9.68 -7.49
C SER A 10 2.08 10.28 -8.13
N LEU A 11 2.24 11.59 -7.93
CA LEU A 11 3.39 12.38 -8.37
C LEU A 11 4.20 12.93 -7.19
N ILE A 12 3.76 12.69 -5.95
CA ILE A 12 4.31 13.34 -4.74
C ILE A 12 4.94 12.35 -3.76
N ASP A 13 4.47 11.10 -3.72
CA ASP A 13 4.88 10.12 -2.71
C ASP A 13 6.22 9.44 -3.01
N TYR A 14 6.76 9.65 -4.21
CA TYR A 14 8.12 9.23 -4.56
C TYR A 14 8.82 10.37 -5.31
N PRO A 15 9.90 10.95 -4.75
CA PRO A 15 10.59 12.08 -5.37
C PRO A 15 11.02 11.81 -6.81
N GLY A 16 10.50 12.62 -7.74
CA GLY A 16 10.85 12.55 -9.16
C GLY A 16 10.36 11.31 -9.90
N LYS A 17 9.39 10.56 -9.34
CA LYS A 17 8.86 9.34 -9.94
C LYS A 17 7.34 9.30 -9.94
N ILE A 18 6.79 8.82 -11.04
CA ILE A 18 5.37 8.45 -11.10
C ILE A 18 5.17 7.14 -10.33
N SER A 19 4.41 7.17 -9.24
CA SER A 19 4.27 6.03 -8.34
C SER A 19 2.84 5.51 -8.22
N CYS A 20 2.71 4.25 -7.80
CA CYS A 20 1.47 3.69 -7.26
C CYS A 20 1.65 3.50 -5.76
N ILE A 21 0.64 3.86 -4.98
CA ILE A 21 0.67 3.72 -3.52
C ILE A 21 -0.14 2.49 -3.13
N ILE A 22 0.37 1.67 -2.24
CA ILE A 22 -0.30 0.52 -1.63
C ILE A 22 -0.42 0.83 -0.13
N PHE A 23 -1.65 0.83 0.38
CA PHE A 23 -1.96 1.11 1.78
C PHE A 23 -2.21 -0.19 2.53
N THR A 24 -1.40 -0.48 3.54
CA THR A 24 -1.56 -1.67 4.38
C THR A 24 -2.49 -1.41 5.57
N GLN A 25 -3.20 -2.43 6.02
CA GLN A 25 -4.00 -2.36 7.25
C GLN A 25 -3.17 -2.78 8.47
N GLY A 26 -3.44 -2.13 9.59
CA GLY A 26 -2.80 -2.36 10.88
C GLY A 26 -1.69 -1.35 11.13
N CYS A 27 -1.78 -0.64 12.25
CA CYS A 27 -0.73 0.24 12.76
C CYS A 27 -0.59 0.02 14.27
N ASN A 28 0.63 0.07 14.78
CA ASN A 28 0.93 -0.01 16.22
C ASN A 28 0.90 1.38 16.90
N PHE A 29 0.63 2.45 16.15
CA PHE A 29 0.42 3.79 16.68
C PHE A 29 -1.06 4.19 16.67
N ARG A 30 -1.41 5.15 17.52
CA ARG A 30 -2.76 5.75 17.63
C ARG A 30 -2.64 7.28 17.60
N CYS A 31 -1.94 7.79 16.59
CA CYS A 31 -1.69 9.22 16.43
C CYS A 31 -3.03 9.98 16.38
N PRO A 32 -3.24 11.02 17.21
CA PRO A 32 -4.52 11.72 17.28
C PRO A 32 -4.83 12.55 16.02
N TRP A 33 -3.83 12.78 15.16
CA TRP A 33 -3.94 13.44 13.85
C TRP A 33 -3.78 12.44 12.69
N CYS A 34 -4.06 11.15 12.90
CA CYS A 34 -3.97 10.18 11.80
C CYS A 34 -5.02 10.49 10.73
N HIS A 35 -4.56 10.64 9.48
CA HIS A 35 -5.43 10.89 8.33
C HIS A 35 -6.14 9.63 7.83
N ASN A 36 -5.61 8.44 8.14
CA ASN A 36 -6.07 7.16 7.61
C ASN A 36 -6.53 6.24 8.77
N LEU A 37 -7.50 6.70 9.57
CA LEU A 37 -8.02 5.97 10.73
C LEU A 37 -8.55 4.57 10.36
N GLU A 38 -9.07 4.44 9.14
CA GLU A 38 -9.55 3.21 8.52
C GLU A 38 -8.47 2.14 8.31
N LEU A 39 -7.19 2.52 8.38
CA LEU A 39 -6.06 1.59 8.32
C LEU A 39 -5.52 1.24 9.72
N VAL A 40 -6.02 1.88 10.78
CA VAL A 40 -5.48 1.78 12.14
C VAL A 40 -6.38 1.00 13.09
N TYR A 41 -7.68 1.30 13.07
CA TYR A 41 -8.67 0.76 14.00
C TYR A 41 -9.41 -0.43 13.38
N PRO A 42 -9.36 -1.64 13.98
CA PRO A 42 -9.97 -2.84 13.42
C PRO A 42 -11.46 -2.72 13.07
N GLU A 43 -12.21 -1.91 13.80
CA GLU A 43 -13.63 -1.63 13.55
C GLU A 43 -13.90 -0.89 12.23
N PHE A 44 -12.88 -0.25 11.65
CA PHE A 44 -12.96 0.44 10.36
C PHE A 44 -12.30 -0.33 9.22
N PHE A 45 -11.74 -1.52 9.50
CA PHE A 45 -11.07 -2.30 8.46
C PHE A 45 -12.09 -2.79 7.44
N THR A 46 -11.75 -2.58 6.17
CA THR A 46 -12.43 -3.18 5.03
C THR A 46 -11.87 -4.56 4.75
N THR A 47 -12.56 -5.35 3.92
CA THR A 47 -11.98 -6.58 3.38
C THR A 47 -10.68 -6.26 2.65
N PRO A 48 -9.55 -6.90 3.00
CA PRO A 48 -8.30 -6.70 2.29
C PRO A 48 -8.44 -7.01 0.79
N LEU A 49 -7.70 -6.25 -0.02
CA LEU A 49 -7.63 -6.48 -1.45
C LEU A 49 -6.76 -7.69 -1.77
N GLU A 50 -7.17 -8.45 -2.78
CA GLU A 50 -6.39 -9.55 -3.35
C GLU A 50 -5.10 -9.00 -3.99
N GLU A 51 -3.97 -9.66 -3.73
CA GLU A 51 -2.67 -9.23 -4.27
C GLU A 51 -2.65 -9.32 -5.81
N GLU A 52 -3.33 -10.30 -6.38
CA GLU A 52 -3.44 -10.54 -7.82
C GLU A 52 -3.97 -9.30 -8.55
N ALA A 53 -4.99 -8.64 -8.00
CA ALA A 53 -5.57 -7.44 -8.59
C ALA A 53 -4.55 -6.27 -8.65
N ILE A 54 -3.65 -6.20 -7.67
CA ILE A 54 -2.59 -5.19 -7.61
C ILE A 54 -1.51 -5.53 -8.63
N PHE A 55 -1.06 -6.79 -8.68
CA PHE A 55 -0.05 -7.22 -9.65
C PHE A 55 -0.53 -7.08 -11.09
N GLU A 56 -1.80 -7.39 -11.38
CA GLU A 56 -2.40 -7.15 -12.70
C GLU A 56 -2.37 -5.67 -13.09
N LEU A 57 -2.65 -4.79 -12.14
CA LEU A 57 -2.61 -3.35 -12.37
C LEU A 57 -1.19 -2.85 -12.61
N LEU A 58 -0.22 -3.28 -11.80
CA LEU A 58 1.20 -2.94 -11.96
C LEU A 58 1.71 -3.43 -13.31
N LYS A 59 1.39 -4.67 -13.69
CA LYS A 59 1.73 -5.26 -14.98
C LYS A 59 1.15 -4.46 -16.15
N ARG A 60 -0.13 -4.09 -16.09
CA ARG A 60 -0.79 -3.27 -17.12
C ARG A 60 -0.17 -1.87 -17.26
N ARG A 61 0.51 -1.37 -16.23
CA ARG A 61 1.11 -0.02 -16.21
C ARG A 61 2.64 -0.03 -16.27
N LYS A 62 3.25 -1.16 -16.63
CA LYS A 62 4.67 -1.23 -16.91
C LYS A 62 5.05 -0.20 -17.98
N GLY A 63 6.10 0.58 -17.72
CA GLY A 63 6.53 1.70 -18.58
C GLY A 63 5.78 3.03 -18.36
N ARG A 64 4.77 3.07 -17.48
CA ARG A 64 4.10 4.32 -17.05
C ARG A 64 4.30 4.61 -15.56
N LEU A 65 4.25 3.57 -14.73
CA LEU A 65 4.65 3.65 -13.33
C LEU A 65 6.14 3.35 -13.23
N GLU A 66 6.85 4.16 -12.46
CA GLU A 66 8.29 4.02 -12.23
C GLU A 66 8.62 3.53 -10.81
N ALA A 67 7.68 3.67 -9.87
CA ALA A 67 7.86 3.28 -8.48
C ALA A 67 6.58 2.71 -7.87
N VAL A 68 6.75 1.93 -6.80
CA VAL A 68 5.66 1.50 -5.91
C VAL A 68 6.01 1.97 -4.50
N VAL A 69 5.07 2.66 -3.86
CA VAL A 69 5.17 3.13 -2.48
C VAL A 69 4.29 2.22 -1.63
N ILE A 70 4.89 1.46 -0.72
CA ILE A 70 4.15 0.66 0.26
C ILE A 70 4.13 1.46 1.56
N THR A 71 2.94 1.83 2.01
CA THR A 71 2.69 2.68 3.18
C THR A 71 1.36 2.28 3.81
N GLY A 72 0.77 3.13 4.65
CA GLY A 72 -0.53 2.92 5.26
C GLY A 72 -0.45 1.90 6.38
N GLY A 73 -1.29 2.08 7.40
CA GLY A 73 -1.01 1.52 8.70
C GLY A 73 0.48 1.68 9.04
N GLU A 74 1.11 0.59 9.46
CA GLU A 74 2.55 0.42 9.47
C GLU A 74 2.91 -0.87 8.71
N PRO A 75 3.41 -0.79 7.45
CA PRO A 75 3.71 -1.95 6.64
C PRO A 75 4.70 -2.91 7.30
N THR A 76 5.64 -2.41 8.10
CA THR A 76 6.67 -3.25 8.72
C THR A 76 6.13 -4.18 9.82
N LEU A 77 4.85 -4.05 10.19
CA LEU A 77 4.17 -5.00 11.07
C LEU A 77 3.81 -6.32 10.38
N GLN A 78 3.79 -6.34 9.03
CA GLN A 78 3.41 -7.51 8.26
C GLN A 78 4.66 -8.32 7.89
N SER A 79 4.73 -9.56 8.39
CA SER A 79 5.92 -10.42 8.23
C SER A 79 6.21 -10.81 6.78
N ASP A 80 5.20 -10.76 5.93
CA ASP A 80 5.24 -11.07 4.50
C ASP A 80 5.60 -9.86 3.61
N LEU A 81 5.93 -8.69 4.19
CA LEU A 81 6.31 -7.49 3.44
C LEU A 81 7.49 -7.73 2.49
N SER A 82 8.53 -8.44 2.96
CA SER A 82 9.71 -8.73 2.13
C SER A 82 9.35 -9.58 0.91
N GLU A 83 8.56 -10.64 1.11
CA GLU A 83 8.09 -11.52 0.04
C GLU A 83 7.24 -10.73 -0.96
N PHE A 84 6.37 -9.85 -0.48
CA PHE A 84 5.55 -8.99 -1.32
C PHE A 84 6.39 -8.04 -2.19
N ILE A 85 7.44 -7.42 -1.63
CA ILE A 85 8.36 -6.56 -2.37
C ILE A 85 9.10 -7.36 -3.45
N GLU A 86 9.51 -8.59 -3.17
CA GLU A 86 10.15 -9.47 -4.16
C GLU A 86 9.22 -9.79 -5.33
N LYS A 87 7.92 -10.02 -5.08
CA LYS A 87 6.92 -10.25 -6.13
C LYS A 87 6.67 -9.03 -7.05
N ILE A 88 6.98 -7.81 -6.59
CA ILE A 88 6.81 -6.58 -7.40
C ILE A 88 7.92 -6.40 -8.45
N LYS A 89 9.15 -6.85 -8.14
CA LYS A 89 10.33 -6.69 -9.02
C LYS A 89 10.15 -7.44 -10.35
#